data_AF-A0AAD7AH35-F1
#
_entry.id   AF-A0AAD7AH35-F1
#
_cell.length_a   1.000
_cell.length_b   1.000
_cell.length_c   1.000
_cell.angle_alpha   90.00
_cell.angle_beta   90.00
_cell.angle_gamma   90.00
#
_symmetry.space_group_name_H-M   'P 1'
#
loop_
_entity.id
_entity.type
_entity.pdbx_description
1 polymer ?
#
loop_
_entity_poly.entity_id
_entity_poly.type
_entity_poly.pdbx_seq_one_letter_code
_entity_poly.pdbx_strand_id
1 'polypeptide(L)'
;IADWPVFHIQLLFYAIDEAHLINIWGAEFCEVFTHVGCFFCSCFPSSASVVALTATLVPGAATSSICTSLGLFDGALHLIQCSNEHPNVQFIIR
;
A
#
# COMPACT_ATOMS: atom_id res chain seq x y z
N ILE A 1 -6.98 -19.59 -6.29
CA ILE A 1 -5.58 -19.18 -6.51
C ILE A 1 -4.85 -19.11 -5.18
N ALA A 2 -5.36 -18.32 -4.22
CA ALA A 2 -4.78 -18.23 -2.88
C ALA A 2 -4.69 -19.57 -2.14
N ASP A 3 -5.62 -20.51 -2.32
CA ASP A 3 -5.55 -21.80 -1.59
C ASP A 3 -4.63 -22.85 -2.22
N TRP A 4 -3.89 -22.51 -3.29
CA TRP A 4 -3.01 -23.47 -3.95
C TRP A 4 -1.66 -23.56 -3.22
N PRO A 5 -1.26 -24.72 -2.68
CA PRO A 5 -0.10 -24.81 -1.79
C PRO A 5 1.22 -24.45 -2.48
N VAL A 6 1.34 -24.73 -3.78
CA VAL A 6 2.53 -24.37 -4.56
C VAL A 6 2.60 -22.86 -4.81
N PHE A 7 1.46 -22.17 -4.91
CA PHE A 7 1.42 -20.70 -5.04
C PHE A 7 2.04 -20.03 -3.82
N HIS A 8 1.71 -20.49 -2.61
CA HIS A 8 2.24 -19.95 -1.35
C HIS A 8 3.76 -20.06 -1.26
N ILE A 9 4.34 -21.18 -1.69
CA ILE A 9 5.78 -21.42 -1.59
C ILE A 9 6.58 -20.54 -2.57
N GLN A 10 5.96 -20.16 -3.69
CA GLN A 10 6.62 -19.40 -4.76
C GLN A 10 6.39 -17.89 -4.68
N LEU A 11 5.54 -17.44 -3.77
CA LEU A 11 5.17 -16.04 -3.66
C LEU A 11 6.20 -15.26 -2.86
N LEU A 12 7.00 -14.45 -3.55
CA LEU A 12 8.08 -13.65 -2.95
C LEU A 12 7.57 -12.34 -2.35
N PHE A 13 6.66 -11.66 -3.06
CA PHE A 13 6.05 -10.42 -2.60
C PHE A 13 4.72 -10.19 -3.29
N TYR A 14 3.93 -9.29 -2.72
CA TYR A 14 2.76 -8.72 -3.35
C TYR A 14 2.82 -7.19 -3.27
N ALA A 15 2.30 -6.55 -4.31
CA ALA A 15 2.32 -5.11 -4.45
C ALA A 15 0.89 -4.56 -4.50
N ILE A 16 0.66 -3.48 -3.75
CA ILE A 16 -0.58 -2.70 -3.80
C ILE A 16 -0.24 -1.37 -4.43
N ASP A 17 -0.78 -1.12 -5.61
CA ASP A 17 -0.76 0.20 -6.22
C ASP A 17 -1.90 1.06 -5.65
N GLU A 18 -1.70 2.36 -5.60
CA GLU A 18 -2.62 3.33 -5.01
C GLU A 18 -3.10 2.97 -3.58
N ALA A 19 -2.16 2.55 -2.72
CA ALA A 19 -2.43 2.09 -1.36
C ALA A 19 -3.17 3.12 -0.47
N HIS A 20 -3.15 4.41 -0.85
CA HIS A 20 -3.93 5.45 -0.19
C HIS A 20 -5.45 5.19 -0.22
N LEU A 21 -5.94 4.38 -1.17
CA LEU A 21 -7.33 3.95 -1.26
C LEU A 21 -7.73 2.97 -0.15
N ILE A 22 -6.82 2.44 0.66
CA ILE A 22 -7.18 1.57 1.80
C ILE A 22 -7.74 2.39 2.98
N ASN A 23 -7.36 3.66 3.08
CA ASN A 23 -7.80 4.59 4.12
C ASN A 23 -9.20 5.19 3.82
N ILE A 24 -9.66 6.17 4.60
CA ILE A 24 -10.92 6.94 4.48
C ILE A 24 -11.24 7.34 3.02
N TRP A 25 -10.23 7.60 2.20
CA TRP A 25 -10.40 7.90 0.77
C TRP A 25 -11.06 6.75 0.00
N GLY A 26 -10.71 5.51 0.33
CA GLY A 26 -11.37 4.32 -0.16
C GLY A 26 -12.83 4.22 0.25
N ALA A 27 -13.16 4.49 1.51
CA ALA A 27 -14.54 4.38 1.97
C ALA A 27 -15.49 5.32 1.19
N GLU A 28 -15.03 6.54 0.88
CA GLU A 28 -15.78 7.53 0.11
C GLU A 28 -15.74 7.27 -1.42
N PHE A 29 -14.72 6.57 -1.92
CA PHE A 29 -14.55 6.28 -3.35
C PHE A 29 -15.12 4.92 -3.76
N CYS A 30 -14.70 3.86 -3.07
CA CYS A 30 -15.16 2.47 -3.22
C CYS A 30 -14.79 1.65 -1.96
N GLU A 31 -15.79 1.34 -1.14
CA GLU A 31 -15.66 0.62 0.15
C GLU A 31 -14.86 -0.69 0.04
N VAL A 32 -14.88 -1.35 -1.11
CA VAL A 32 -14.15 -2.60 -1.37
C VAL A 32 -12.64 -2.47 -1.11
N PHE A 33 -12.05 -1.28 -1.29
CA PHE A 33 -10.62 -1.08 -1.03
C PHE A 33 -10.24 -1.23 0.45
N THR A 34 -11.17 -1.01 1.37
CA THR A 34 -10.93 -1.20 2.81
C THR A 34 -10.66 -2.66 3.17
N HIS A 35 -11.13 -3.61 2.36
CA HIS A 35 -10.94 -5.05 2.57
C HIS A 35 -9.61 -5.58 2.03
N VAL A 36 -8.88 -4.77 1.25
CA VAL A 36 -7.64 -5.21 0.56
C VAL A 36 -6.59 -5.66 1.57
N GLY A 37 -6.39 -4.92 2.65
CA GLY A 37 -5.44 -5.31 3.69
C GLY A 37 -5.80 -6.63 4.35
N CYS A 38 -7.06 -6.80 4.74
CA CYS A 38 -7.55 -8.07 5.30
C CYS A 38 -7.37 -9.24 4.33
N PHE A 39 -7.65 -9.05 3.04
CA PHE A 39 -7.45 -10.08 2.03
C PHE A 39 -5.99 -10.52 1.97
N PHE A 40 -5.05 -9.57 1.87
CA PHE A 40 -3.62 -9.91 1.82
C PHE A 40 -3.12 -10.56 3.10
N CYS A 41 -3.45 -10.02 4.28
CA CYS A 41 -3.04 -10.62 5.54
C CYS A 41 -3.62 -12.03 5.79
N SER A 42 -4.79 -12.34 5.21
CA SER A 42 -5.47 -13.63 5.42
C SER A 42 -5.09 -14.69 4.38
N CYS A 43 -4.84 -14.27 3.14
CA CYS A 43 -4.66 -15.17 2.00
C CYS A 43 -3.20 -15.38 1.60
N PHE A 44 -2.27 -14.55 2.07
CA PHE A 44 -0.87 -14.55 1.64
C PHE A 44 0.03 -15.02 2.80
N PRO A 45 1.11 -15.76 2.50
CA PRO A 45 2.02 -16.24 3.52
C PRO A 45 2.78 -15.08 4.15
N SER A 46 3.04 -15.17 5.46
CA SER A 46 3.81 -14.16 6.20
C SER A 46 5.28 -14.05 5.76
N SER A 47 5.77 -15.02 4.98
CA SER A 47 7.10 -14.97 4.35
C SER A 47 7.17 -14.07 3.13
N ALA A 48 6.04 -13.73 2.51
CA ALA A 48 6.01 -12.83 1.36
C ALA A 48 6.17 -11.38 1.81
N SER A 49 7.01 -10.62 1.12
CA SER A 49 7.16 -9.18 1.39
C SER A 49 5.97 -8.38 0.87
N VAL A 50 5.66 -7.28 1.57
CA VAL A 50 4.58 -6.35 1.19
C VAL A 50 5.19 -5.10 0.58
N VAL A 51 4.73 -4.71 -0.60
CA VAL A 51 5.10 -3.45 -1.24
C VAL A 51 3.84 -2.61 -1.43
N ALA A 52 3.84 -1.38 -0.94
CA ALA A 52 2.74 -0.44 -1.11
C ALA A 52 3.24 0.80 -1.84
N LEU A 53 2.55 1.18 -2.92
CA LEU A 53 2.87 2.33 -3.76
C LEU A 53 1.74 3.35 -3.66
N THR A 54 2.11 4.63 -3.59
CA THR A 54 1.16 5.74 -3.55
C THR A 54 1.85 7.06 -3.88
N ALA A 55 1.14 7.93 -4.60
CA ALA A 55 1.59 9.29 -4.88
C ALA A 55 1.16 10.32 -3.81
N THR A 56 0.05 10.08 -3.11
CA THR A 56 -0.72 11.12 -2.39
C THR A 56 -0.89 10.86 -0.90
N LEU A 57 0.01 10.11 -0.27
CA LEU A 57 -0.11 9.76 1.14
C LEU A 57 0.50 10.82 2.06
N VAL A 58 -0.34 11.36 2.95
CA VAL A 58 0.08 12.33 3.98
C VAL A 58 0.68 11.59 5.18
N PRO A 59 1.85 12.02 5.71
CA PRO A 59 2.43 11.47 6.93
C PRO A 59 1.47 11.55 8.14
N GLY A 60 1.56 10.56 9.04
CA GLY A 60 0.79 10.52 10.28
C GLY A 60 -0.33 9.48 10.23
N ALA A 61 -1.52 9.82 10.74
CA ALA A 61 -2.59 8.85 10.97
C ALA A 61 -3.01 8.07 9.71
N ALA A 62 -3.05 8.74 8.55
CA ALA A 62 -3.37 8.10 7.28
C ALA A 62 -2.34 7.02 6.91
N THR A 63 -1.05 7.34 7.00
CA THR A 63 0.04 6.36 6.80
C THR A 63 -0.05 5.22 7.79
N SER A 64 -0.18 5.52 9.09
CA SER A 64 -0.27 4.50 10.14
C SER A 64 -1.46 3.55 9.93
N SER A 65 -2.61 4.06 9.47
CA SER A 65 -3.79 3.25 9.17
C SER A 65 -3.53 2.26 8.03
N ILE A 66 -2.91 2.72 6.95
CA ILE A 66 -2.57 1.86 5.80
C ILE A 66 -1.52 0.82 6.21
N CYS A 67 -0.48 1.24 6.91
CA CYS A 67 0.55 0.35 7.42
C CYS A 67 -0.04 -0.74 8.32
N THR A 68 -0.91 -0.35 9.25
CA THR A 68 -1.63 -1.30 10.12
C THR A 68 -2.49 -2.27 9.32
N SER A 69 -3.25 -1.76 8.34
CA SER A 69 -4.10 -2.59 7.49
C SER A 69 -3.33 -3.61 6.65
N LEU A 70 -2.09 -3.29 6.28
CA LEU A 70 -1.20 -4.15 5.49
C LEU A 70 -0.27 -5.01 6.36
N GLY A 71 -0.35 -4.91 7.69
CA GLY A 71 0.58 -5.61 8.59
C GLY A 71 2.02 -5.09 8.54
N LEU A 72 2.22 -3.84 8.10
CA LEU A 72 3.51 -3.15 8.12
C LEU A 72 3.70 -2.48 9.48
N PHE A 73 4.56 -3.07 10.33
CA PHE A 73 4.82 -2.57 11.69
C PHE A 73 6.17 -1.86 11.81
N ASP A 74 6.28 -1.00 12.82
CA ASP A 74 7.52 -0.28 13.14
C ASP A 74 8.68 -1.26 13.40
N GLY A 75 9.83 -0.98 12.77
CA GLY A 75 11.03 -1.82 12.79
C GLY A 75 11.21 -2.71 11.55
N ALA A 76 10.15 -2.95 10.78
CA ALA A 76 10.20 -3.70 9.50
C ALA A 76 9.77 -2.87 8.28
N LEU A 77 9.20 -1.66 8.50
CA LEU A 77 8.81 -0.76 7.42
C LEU A 77 10.03 -0.03 6.84
N HIS A 78 10.24 -0.18 5.53
CA HIS A 78 11.17 0.65 4.76
C HIS A 78 10.38 1.64 3.90
N LEU A 79 10.27 2.90 4.37
CA LEU A 79 9.56 3.96 3.65
C LEU A 79 10.51 4.71 2.71
N ILE A 80 10.16 4.74 1.42
CA ILE A 80 10.83 5.56 0.40
C ILE A 80 9.87 6.67 -0.01
N GLN A 81 10.27 7.92 0.21
CA GLN A 81 9.51 9.09 -0.22
C GLN A 81 10.34 9.90 -1.22
N CYS A 82 9.84 10.01 -2.44
CA CYS A 82 10.45 10.82 -3.48
C CYS A 82 9.93 12.27 -3.41
N SER A 83 10.76 13.21 -3.85
CA SER A 83 10.32 14.59 -4.07
C SER A 83 9.34 14.65 -5.24
N ASN A 84 8.32 15.51 -5.12
CA ASN A 84 7.41 15.85 -6.23
C ASN A 84 7.97 16.99 -7.11
N GLU A 85 9.20 17.43 -6.85
CA GLU A 85 9.86 18.47 -7.65
C GLU A 85 10.17 17.97 -9.06
N HIS A 86 9.68 18.73 -10.04
CA HIS A 86 10.04 18.55 -11.45
C HIS A 86 10.82 19.78 -11.93
N PRO A 87 12.17 19.79 -11.83
CA PRO A 87 12.98 20.96 -12.19
C PRO A 87 12.88 21.35 -13.67
N ASN A 88 12.39 20.43 -14.51
CA ASN A 88 12.17 20.65 -15.94
C ASN A 88 10.75 21.16 -16.28
N VAL A 89 9.92 21.47 -15.28
CA VAL A 89 8.54 21.96 -15.46
C VAL A 89 8.46 23.44 -15.10
N GLN A 90 7.96 24.25 -16.03
CA GLN A 90 7.68 25.68 -15.80
C GLN A 90 6.19 25.88 -15.54
N PHE A 91 5.86 26.44 -14.37
CA PHE A 91 4.48 26.85 -14.05
C PHE A 91 4.22 28.25 -14.61
N ILE A 92 3.19 28.38 -15.46
CA ILE A 92 2.73 29.67 -16.00
C ILE A 92 1.32 29.93 -15.46
N ILE A 93 1.17 30.96 -14.63
CA ILE A 93 -0.13 31.43 -14.11
C ILE A 93 -0.52 32.66 -14.92
N ARG A 94 -1.72 32.67 -15.50
CA ARG A 94 -2.28 33.79 -16.28
C ARG A 94 -3.52 34.34 -15.59
#